data_AF-A0A973M375-F1
#
_entry.id   AF-A0A973M375-F1
#
_cell.length_a   1.000
_cell.length_b   1.000
_cell.length_c   1.000
_cell.angle_alpha   90.00
_cell.angle_beta   90.00
_cell.angle_gamma   90.00
#
_symmetry.space_group_name_H-M   'P 1'
#
loop_
_entity.id
_entity.type
_entity.pdbx_description
1 polymer ?
#
loop_
_entity_poly.entity_id
_entity_poly.type
_entity_poly.pdbx_seq_one_letter_code
_entity_poly.pdbx_strand_id
1 'polypeptide(L)'
;RKRVRVLVGEPVDLSDFEGRPLDKTTLVAATEKIMEALTALLAELRGEEPPAERWDPAAHQQTKHGRDVERGTKGSTHDGGVPA
;
A
#
# COMPACT_ATOMS: atom_id res chain seq x y z
N ARG A 1 -21.15 -13.88 9.55
CA ARG A 1 -19.70 -13.53 9.69
C ARG A 1 -18.98 -13.95 8.41
N LYS A 2 -17.95 -13.19 7.96
CA LYS A 2 -17.12 -13.58 6.81
C LYS A 2 -15.88 -14.37 7.28
N ARG A 3 -15.38 -15.29 6.45
CA ARG A 3 -14.15 -16.05 6.73
C ARG A 3 -12.92 -15.18 6.47
N VAL A 4 -11.96 -15.20 7.38
CA VAL A 4 -10.66 -14.52 7.25
C VAL A 4 -9.56 -15.59 7.32
N ARG A 5 -8.52 -15.43 6.50
CA ARG A 5 -7.31 -16.26 6.50
C ARG A 5 -6.12 -15.35 6.78
N VAL A 6 -5.17 -15.84 7.58
CA VAL A 6 -3.95 -15.13 7.94
C VAL A 6 -2.78 -16.10 7.76
N LEU A 7 -1.70 -15.61 7.17
CA LEU A 7 -0.42 -16.31 7.04
C LEU A 7 0.66 -15.37 7.58
N VAL A 8 1.59 -15.91 8.37
CA VAL A 8 2.73 -15.20 8.95
C VAL A 8 3.98 -15.96 8.57
N GLY A 9 4.90 -15.28 7.88
CA GLY A 9 6.15 -15.87 7.45
C GLY A 9 7.26 -15.77 8.49
N GLU A 10 8.42 -16.29 8.09
CA GLU A 10 9.67 -16.09 8.81
C GLU A 10 10.07 -14.60 8.88
N PRO A 11 10.88 -14.19 9.86
CA PRO A 11 11.44 -12.85 9.91
C PRO A 11 12.22 -12.49 8.64
N VAL A 12 12.02 -11.28 8.14
CA VAL A 12 12.83 -10.75 7.03
C VAL A 12 14.22 -10.40 7.57
N ASP A 13 15.25 -11.02 6.99
CA ASP A 13 16.64 -10.70 7.33
C ASP A 13 17.04 -9.34 6.74
N LEU A 14 17.36 -8.39 7.60
CA LEU A 14 17.77 -7.03 7.24
C LEU A 14 19.24 -6.75 7.61
N SER A 15 20.02 -7.77 7.98
CA SER A 15 21.41 -7.60 8.41
C SER A 15 22.26 -6.82 7.41
N ASP A 16 21.97 -6.96 6.12
CA ASP A 16 22.67 -6.25 5.03
C ASP A 16 22.64 -4.72 5.19
N PHE A 17 21.64 -4.18 5.87
CA PHE A 17 21.43 -2.74 6.04
C PHE A 17 21.98 -2.19 7.36
N GLU A 18 22.46 -3.05 8.26
CA GLU A 18 23.00 -2.61 9.55
C GLU A 18 24.22 -1.71 9.38
N GLY A 19 24.27 -0.63 10.16
CA GLY A 19 25.36 0.34 10.11
C GLY A 19 25.40 1.23 8.85
N ARG A 20 24.50 1.04 7.88
CA ARG A 20 24.39 1.94 6.72
C ARG A 20 23.72 3.27 7.11
N PRO A 21 24.01 4.36 6.39
CA PRO A 21 23.28 5.62 6.58
C PRO A 21 21.77 5.44 6.36
N LEU A 22 20.95 6.08 7.21
CA LEU A 22 19.50 6.12 7.05
C LEU A 22 19.08 7.13 5.98
N ASP A 23 19.54 6.90 4.76
CA ASP A 23 19.20 7.70 3.59
C ASP A 23 18.08 7.06 2.76
N LYS A 24 17.56 7.82 1.80
CA LYS A 24 16.49 7.38 0.92
C LYS A 24 16.82 6.07 0.22
N THR A 25 18.05 5.91 -0.25
CA THR A 25 18.48 4.73 -1.02
C THR A 25 18.44 3.48 -0.14
N THR A 26 18.96 3.57 1.08
CA THR A 26 19.00 2.47 2.05
C THR A 26 17.57 2.06 2.46
N LEU A 27 16.72 3.05 2.75
CA LEU A 27 15.33 2.79 3.14
C LEU A 27 14.51 2.16 2.02
N VAL A 28 14.70 2.62 0.77
CA VAL A 28 14.04 2.02 -0.40
C VAL A 28 14.47 0.57 -0.56
N ALA A 29 15.77 0.28 -0.52
CA ALA A 29 16.27 -1.09 -0.67
C ALA A 29 15.75 -2.04 0.43
N ALA A 30 15.70 -1.59 1.68
CA ALA A 30 15.13 -2.38 2.77
C ALA A 30 13.62 -2.65 2.55
N THR A 31 12.88 -1.63 2.09
CA THR A 31 11.46 -1.77 1.75
C THR A 31 11.25 -2.78 0.63
N GLU A 32 12.08 -2.75 -0.42
CA GLU A 32 12.00 -3.70 -1.53
C GLU A 32 12.19 -5.15 -1.06
N LYS A 33 13.11 -5.40 -0.10
CA LYS A 33 13.34 -6.73 0.51
C LYS A 33 12.13 -7.22 1.30
N ILE A 34 11.50 -6.33 2.06
CA ILE A 34 10.26 -6.65 2.80
C ILE A 34 9.12 -6.96 1.82
N MET A 35 8.96 -6.16 0.77
CA MET A 35 7.93 -6.38 -0.24
C MET A 35 8.09 -7.72 -0.98
N GLU A 36 9.33 -8.21 -1.14
CA GLU A 36 9.59 -9.52 -1.74
C GLU A 36 9.06 -10.66 -0.88
N ALA A 37 9.37 -10.63 0.42
CA ALA A 37 8.86 -11.60 1.37
C ALA A 37 7.32 -11.57 1.44
N LEU A 38 6.73 -10.37 1.44
CA LEU A 38 5.26 -10.23 1.42
C LEU A 38 4.64 -10.79 0.14
N THR A 39 5.24 -10.55 -1.02
CA THR A 39 4.77 -11.10 -2.30
C THR A 39 4.78 -12.63 -2.29
N ALA A 40 5.84 -13.25 -1.75
CA ALA A 40 5.91 -14.70 -1.61
C ALA A 40 4.81 -15.25 -0.69
N LEU A 41 4.57 -14.62 0.46
CA LEU A 41 3.49 -15.01 1.37
C LEU A 41 2.10 -14.85 0.74
N LEU A 42 1.89 -13.79 -0.05
CA LEU A 42 0.62 -13.62 -0.76
C LEU A 42 0.41 -14.65 -1.85
N ALA A 43 1.47 -15.01 -2.58
CA ALA A 43 1.44 -16.08 -3.59
C ALA A 43 1.02 -17.41 -2.96
N GLU A 44 1.63 -17.78 -1.83
CA GLU A 44 1.26 -18.97 -1.07
C GLU A 44 -0.19 -18.90 -0.58
N LEU A 45 -0.58 -17.78 0.02
CA LEU A 45 -1.92 -17.61 0.57
C LEU A 45 -3.00 -17.74 -0.52
N ARG A 46 -2.72 -17.26 -1.73
CA ARG A 46 -3.63 -17.27 -2.89
C ARG A 46 -3.52 -18.55 -3.75
N GLY A 47 -2.38 -19.22 -3.74
CA GLY A 47 -2.08 -20.31 -4.68
C GLY A 47 -1.86 -19.81 -6.11
N GLU A 48 -1.28 -18.62 -6.26
CA GLU A 48 -1.07 -17.94 -7.55
C GLU A 48 0.40 -17.58 -7.73
N GLU A 49 0.86 -17.48 -8.98
CA GLU A 49 2.20 -16.99 -9.30
C GLU A 49 2.23 -15.45 -9.32
N PRO A 50 3.19 -14.80 -8.64
CA PRO A 50 3.37 -13.35 -8.76
C PRO A 50 3.70 -12.92 -10.20
N PRO A 51 3.28 -11.72 -10.62
CA PRO A 51 3.79 -11.12 -11.84
C PRO A 51 5.33 -10.97 -11.80
N ALA A 52 5.97 -11.08 -12.96
CA ALA A 52 7.42 -10.95 -13.08
C ALA A 52 7.93 -9.56 -12.63
N GLU A 53 7.12 -8.52 -12.82
CA GLU A 53 7.42 -7.15 -12.42
C GLU A 53 6.38 -6.64 -11.43
N ARG A 54 6.83 -5.88 -10.43
CA ARG A 54 5.92 -5.20 -9.50
C ARG A 54 5.14 -4.13 -10.23
N TRP A 55 3.88 -3.99 -9.85
CA TRP A 55 3.05 -2.89 -10.33
C TRP A 55 3.62 -1.54 -9.89
N ASP A 56 4.02 -0.71 -10.86
CA ASP A 56 4.37 0.69 -10.63
C ASP A 56 3.21 1.62 -11.03
N PRO A 57 2.54 2.29 -10.07
CA PRO A 57 1.49 3.25 -10.37
C PRO A 57 1.92 4.40 -11.30
N ALA A 58 3.19 4.83 -11.23
CA ALA A 58 3.71 5.92 -12.05
C ALA A 58 3.80 5.51 -13.53
N ALA A 59 4.28 4.29 -13.80
CA ALA A 59 4.29 3.71 -15.14
C ALA A 59 2.87 3.59 -15.74
N HIS A 60 1.85 3.45 -14.88
CA HIS A 60 0.46 3.28 -15.29
C HIS A 60 -0.39 4.56 -15.20
N GLN A 61 0.26 5.73 -15.07
CA GLN A 61 -0.38 7.06 -15.00
C GLN A 61 -1.47 7.15 -13.92
N GLN A 62 -1.35 6.34 -12.87
CA GLN A 62 -2.29 6.36 -11.75
C GLN A 62 -1.90 7.49 -10.80
N THR A 63 -2.87 8.33 -10.45
CA THR A 63 -2.66 9.41 -9.49
C THR A 63 -2.23 8.84 -8.14
N LYS A 64 -1.20 9.44 -7.52
CA LYS A 64 -0.72 9.04 -6.17
C LYS A 64 -1.81 9.22 -5.10
N HIS A 65 -2.80 10.04 -5.37
CA HIS A 65 -3.96 10.30 -4.53
C HIS A 65 -5.20 9.74 -5.24
N GLY A 66 -6.08 9.07 -4.49
CA GLY A 66 -7.41 8.69 -4.99
C GLY A 66 -8.27 9.93 -5.28
N ARG A 67 -9.50 9.73 -5.77
CA ARG A 67 -10.44 10.80 -6.19
C ARG A 67 -10.27 12.09 -5.40
N ASP A 68 -9.84 13.15 -6.07
CA ASP A 68 -9.74 14.50 -5.54
C ASP A 68 -11.07 14.87 -4.89
N VAL A 69 -11.07 15.11 -3.58
CA VAL A 69 -12.29 15.44 -2.82
C VAL A 69 -12.78 16.88 -3.12
N GLU A 70 -12.24 17.54 -4.15
CA GLU A 70 -12.66 18.88 -4.57
C GLU A 70 -13.96 18.90 -5.40
N ARG A 71 -14.54 17.74 -5.74
CA ARG A 71 -15.92 17.67 -6.25
C ARG A 71 -16.94 17.46 -5.13
N GLY A 72 -16.91 18.33 -4.13
CA GLY A 72 -17.90 18.41 -3.05
C GLY A 72 -18.73 19.70 -3.03
N THR A 73 -18.49 20.65 -3.94
CA THR A 73 -19.10 21.99 -3.90
C THR A 73 -20.28 22.16 -4.86
N LYS A 74 -21.18 21.18 -4.97
CA LYS A 74 -22.53 21.44 -5.50
C LYS A 74 -23.50 20.32 -5.14
N GLY A 75 -24.41 20.62 -4.21
CA GLY A 75 -25.66 19.87 -4.06
C GLY A 75 -26.03 19.46 -2.64
N SER A 76 -26.26 20.41 -1.74
CA SER A 76 -27.39 20.33 -0.80
C SER A 76 -27.63 21.69 -0.15
N THR A 77 -28.55 22.46 -0.74
CA THR A 77 -29.31 23.45 0.03
C THR A 77 -30.10 22.69 1.08
N HIS A 78 -29.65 22.70 2.33
CA HIS A 78 -30.51 22.51 3.48
C HIS A 78 -30.89 23.90 3.97
N ASP A 79 -32.05 24.37 3.53
CA ASP A 79 -32.79 25.41 4.22
C ASP A 79 -33.30 24.82 5.53
N GLY A 80 -32.87 25.41 6.63
CA GLY A 80 -33.09 24.93 7.98
C GLY A 80 -32.83 26.05 8.96
N GLY A 81 -33.64 27.10 8.87
CA GLY A 81 -33.66 28.20 9.82
C GLY A 81 -33.81 27.69 11.26
N VAL A 82 -33.02 28.26 12.15
CA VAL A 82 -33.18 28.09 13.60
C VAL A 82 -33.89 29.36 14.10
N PRO A 83 -35.13 29.30 14.59
CA PRO A 83 -35.70 30.43 15.31
C PRO A 83 -35.03 30.57 16.68
N ALA A 84 -34.79 31.81 17.09
CA ALA A 84 -34.56 32.18 18.48
C ALA A 84 -35.89 32.26 19.24
#